data_AF-A0A352NJB9-F1
#
_entry.id   AF-A0A352NJB9-F1
#
_cell.length_a   1.000
_cell.length_b   1.000
_cell.length_c   1.000
_cell.angle_alpha   90.00
_cell.angle_beta   90.00
_cell.angle_gamma   90.00
#
_symmetry.space_group_name_H-M   'P 1'
#
loop_
_entity.id
_entity.type
_entity.pdbx_description
1 polymer ?
#
loop_
_entity_poly.entity_id
_entity_poly.type
_entity_poly.pdbx_seq_one_letter_code
_entity_poly.pdbx_strand_id
1 'polypeptide(L)'
;MFHITILAVGRLKESYLTEAAAEYLKRLSVYARINVVEVEDEGLSENLTGHGLEKVKQKEGERVLSRLRPGAFVIVLDLGGSAKTSEEMAEMLDKLALEGRGELIFVIGGSLGLAKAVLERA
;
A
#
# COMPACT_ATOMS: atom_id res chain seq x y z
N MET A 1 -4.62 -19.89 -2.07
CA MET A 1 -5.35 -18.85 -1.30
C MET A 1 -4.44 -17.63 -1.21
N PHE A 2 -4.93 -16.44 -1.51
CA PHE A 2 -4.11 -15.23 -1.42
C PHE A 2 -3.95 -14.77 0.02
N HIS A 3 -2.77 -14.24 0.29
CA HIS A 3 -2.41 -13.49 1.49
C HIS A 3 -2.12 -12.05 1.06
N ILE A 4 -3.07 -11.15 1.33
CA ILE A 4 -3.00 -9.77 0.86
C ILE A 4 -2.73 -8.88 2.05
N THR A 5 -1.67 -8.08 1.97
CA THR A 5 -1.40 -7.02 2.94
C THR A 5 -1.69 -5.67 2.29
N ILE A 6 -2.53 -4.85 2.92
CA ILE A 6 -2.69 -3.44 2.59
C ILE A 6 -1.79 -2.67 3.57
N LEU A 7 -0.68 -2.14 3.08
CA LEU A 7 0.29 -1.37 3.84
C LEU A 7 0.12 0.11 3.53
N ALA A 8 -0.44 0.87 4.48
CA ALA A 8 -0.75 2.28 4.30
C ALA A 8 0.07 3.17 5.25
N VAL A 9 0.43 4.37 4.79
CA VAL A 9 0.98 5.43 5.63
C VAL A 9 -0.17 6.28 6.18
N GLY A 10 -0.19 6.45 7.50
CA GLY A 10 -1.28 7.11 8.22
C GLY A 10 -2.42 6.16 8.59
N ARG A 11 -3.42 6.70 9.29
CA ARG A 11 -4.64 5.97 9.70
C ARG A 11 -5.89 6.67 9.22
N LEU A 12 -6.94 5.90 8.97
CA LEU A 12 -8.28 6.45 8.74
C LEU A 12 -8.77 7.17 10.00
N LYS A 13 -9.21 8.42 9.88
CA LYS A 13 -9.70 9.23 11.00
C LYS A 13 -11.22 9.28 11.04
N GLU A 14 -11.85 9.19 9.88
CA GLU A 14 -13.28 9.30 9.70
C GLU A 14 -13.96 7.93 9.90
N SER A 15 -14.99 7.91 10.75
CA SER A 15 -15.71 6.67 11.07
C SER A 15 -16.36 6.03 9.84
N TYR A 16 -16.95 6.83 8.95
CA TYR A 16 -17.62 6.31 7.76
C TYR A 16 -16.65 5.61 6.78
N LEU A 17 -15.38 6.05 6.68
CA LEU A 17 -14.36 5.38 5.87
C LEU A 17 -13.92 4.06 6.52
N THR A 18 -13.76 4.08 7.84
CA THR A 18 -13.41 2.89 8.61
C THR A 18 -14.49 1.81 8.49
N GLU A 19 -15.76 2.19 8.61
CA GLU A 19 -16.91 1.30 8.44
C GLU A 19 -17.02 0.76 7.00
N ALA A 20 -16.85 1.63 6.00
CA ALA A 20 -16.86 1.20 4.61
C ALA A 20 -15.74 0.19 4.31
N ALA A 21 -14.51 0.46 4.78
CA ALA A 21 -13.40 -0.47 4.64
C ALA A 21 -13.69 -1.81 5.32
N ALA A 22 -14.25 -1.79 6.54
CA ALA A 22 -14.60 -3.00 7.27
C ALA A 22 -15.61 -3.88 6.52
N GLU A 23 -16.60 -3.28 5.85
CA GLU A 23 -17.57 -4.02 5.04
C GLU A 23 -16.92 -4.74 3.85
N TYR A 24 -16.00 -4.07 3.14
CA TYR A 24 -15.27 -4.71 2.03
C TYR A 24 -14.30 -5.79 2.53
N LEU A 25 -13.58 -5.56 3.63
CA LEU A 25 -12.69 -6.55 4.23
C LEU A 25 -13.45 -7.81 4.64
N LYS A 26 -14.64 -7.66 5.22
CA LYS A 26 -15.52 -8.77 5.57
C LYS A 26 -15.92 -9.58 4.34
N ARG A 27 -16.37 -8.93 3.26
CA ARG A 27 -16.75 -9.61 2.01
C ARG A 27 -15.57 -10.35 1.36
N LEU A 28 -14.39 -9.75 1.39
CA LEU A 28 -13.19 -10.33 0.80
C LEU A 28 -12.60 -11.50 1.61
N SER A 29 -12.89 -11.58 2.91
CA SER A 29 -12.35 -12.61 3.81
C SER A 29 -12.65 -14.06 3.39
N VAL A 30 -13.71 -14.27 2.60
CA VAL A 30 -14.08 -15.58 2.03
C VAL A 30 -13.09 -16.03 0.95
N TYR A 31 -12.41 -15.09 0.28
CA TYR A 31 -11.56 -15.34 -0.88
C TYR A 31 -10.06 -15.24 -0.57
N ALA A 32 -9.69 -14.36 0.38
CA ALA A 32 -8.30 -14.09 0.71
C ALA A 32 -8.13 -13.77 2.20
N ARG A 33 -6.93 -14.08 2.73
CA ARG A 33 -6.53 -13.58 4.04
C ARG A 33 -6.01 -12.16 3.87
N ILE A 34 -6.80 -11.18 4.29
CA ILE A 34 -6.42 -9.77 4.22
C ILE A 34 -5.90 -9.29 5.57
N ASN A 35 -4.77 -8.60 5.54
CA ASN A 35 -4.18 -7.91 6.67
C ASN A 35 -4.02 -6.43 6.33
N VAL A 36 -4.47 -5.54 7.20
CA VAL A 36 -4.26 -4.10 7.05
C VAL A 36 -3.17 -3.69 8.04
N VAL A 37 -2.12 -3.05 7.53
CA VAL A 37 -0.98 -2.58 8.31
C VAL A 37 -0.85 -1.09 8.06
N GLU A 38 -0.97 -0.32 9.14
CA GLU A 38 -0.80 1.13 9.10
C GLU A 38 0.55 1.48 9.73
N VAL A 39 1.33 2.31 9.06
CA VAL A 39 2.54 2.94 9.61
C VAL A 39 2.27 4.41 9.90
N GLU A 40 2.97 4.97 10.89
CA GLU A 40 2.81 6.36 11.27
C GLU A 40 3.23 7.31 10.15
N ASP A 41 2.36 8.27 9.82
CA ASP A 41 2.65 9.40 8.94
C ASP A 41 3.54 10.43 9.64
N GLU A 42 4.35 11.16 8.88
CA GLU A 42 5.05 12.31 9.45
C GLU A 42 4.18 13.56 9.35
N GLY A 43 4.02 14.26 10.47
CA GLY A 43 3.35 15.56 10.47
C GLY A 43 4.04 16.55 9.53
N LEU A 44 3.24 17.18 8.66
CA LEU A 44 3.68 18.28 7.82
C LEU A 44 3.58 19.59 8.61
N SER A 45 4.71 20.24 8.88
CA SER A 45 4.70 21.62 9.38
C SER A 45 4.61 22.61 8.22
N GLU A 46 3.90 23.73 8.41
CA GLU A 46 3.58 24.71 7.36
C GLU A 46 4.82 25.34 6.68
N ASN A 47 6.00 25.21 7.30
CA ASN A 47 7.24 25.83 6.84
C ASN A 47 8.20 24.86 6.10
N LEU A 48 7.77 23.64 5.78
CA LEU A 48 8.63 22.68 5.08
C LEU A 48 8.81 23.08 3.60
N THR A 49 10.05 23.31 3.21
CA THR A 49 10.46 23.47 1.81
C THR A 49 10.94 22.15 1.22
N GLY A 50 11.22 22.09 -0.09
CA GLY A 50 11.47 20.83 -0.83
C GLY A 50 12.37 19.79 -0.14
N HIS A 51 13.47 20.20 0.50
CA HIS A 51 14.32 19.28 1.27
C HIS A 51 13.63 18.67 2.51
N GLY A 52 12.79 19.45 3.20
CA GLY A 52 12.00 18.99 4.33
C GLY A 52 10.90 18.02 3.91
N LEU A 53 10.23 18.30 2.77
CA LEU A 53 9.22 17.41 2.20
C LEU A 53 9.82 16.06 1.77
N GLU A 54 10.99 16.08 1.14
CA GLU A 54 11.68 14.84 0.76
C GLU A 54 12.12 14.03 1.98
N LYS A 55 12.54 14.69 3.06
CA LYS A 55 12.88 14.01 4.32
C LYS A 55 11.66 13.34 4.97
N VAL A 56 10.48 13.95 4.88
CA VAL A 56 9.23 13.33 5.31
C VAL A 56 8.98 12.05 4.52
N LYS A 57 9.00 12.12 3.18
CA LYS A 57 8.82 10.95 2.33
C LYS A 57 9.80 9.85 2.66
N GLN A 58 11.08 10.17 2.88
CA GLN A 58 12.11 9.19 3.22
C GLN A 58 11.81 8.46 4.52
N LYS A 59 11.44 9.17 5.60
CA LYS A 59 11.10 8.54 6.88
C LYS A 59 9.88 7.62 6.76
N GLU A 60 8.83 8.08 6.09
CA GLU A 60 7.65 7.25 5.83
C GLU A 60 8.03 6.02 4.99
N GLY A 61 8.88 6.21 3.98
CA GLY A 61 9.43 5.15 3.13
C GLY A 61 10.23 4.12 3.92
N GLU A 62 11.07 4.52 4.87
CA GLU A 62 11.79 3.61 5.76
C GLU A 62 10.83 2.73 6.57
N ARG A 63 9.75 3.33 7.11
CA ARG A 63 8.71 2.58 7.82
C ARG A 63 8.03 1.57 6.90
N VAL A 64 7.67 1.98 5.69
CA VAL A 64 7.07 1.09 4.68
C VAL A 64 8.01 -0.07 4.34
N LEU A 65 9.26 0.22 3.99
CA LEU A 65 10.28 -0.77 3.63
C LEU A 65 10.51 -1.79 4.76
N SER A 66 10.51 -1.34 6.02
CA SER A 66 10.66 -2.23 7.18
C SER A 66 9.53 -3.27 7.32
N ARG A 67 8.38 -3.05 6.69
CA ARG A 67 7.23 -3.96 6.70
C ARG A 67 7.14 -4.84 5.45
N LEU A 68 7.97 -4.61 4.44
CA LEU A 68 7.99 -5.43 3.24
C LEU A 68 8.68 -6.77 3.54
N ARG A 69 7.95 -7.85 3.34
CA ARG A 69 8.50 -9.20 3.50
C ARG A 69 9.34 -9.59 2.27
N PRO A 70 10.50 -10.26 2.46
CA PRO A 70 11.21 -10.89 1.36
C PRO A 70 10.31 -11.86 0.59
N GLY A 71 10.37 -11.83 -0.74
CA GLY A 71 9.61 -12.72 -1.62
C GLY A 71 8.14 -12.34 -1.86
N ALA A 72 7.58 -11.38 -1.10
CA ALA A 72 6.25 -10.86 -1.41
C ALA A 72 6.26 -10.04 -2.71
N PHE A 73 5.20 -10.16 -3.49
CA PHE A 73 4.97 -9.32 -4.68
C PHE A 73 4.40 -7.98 -4.22
N VAL A 74 5.11 -6.89 -4.52
CA VAL A 74 4.79 -5.54 -4.04
C VAL A 74 4.11 -4.77 -5.15
N ILE A 75 2.97 -4.15 -4.84
CA ILE A 75 2.19 -3.33 -5.76
C ILE A 75 2.07 -1.95 -5.11
N VAL A 76 2.72 -0.94 -5.70
CA VAL A 76 2.62 0.44 -5.23
C VAL A 76 1.48 1.17 -5.93
N LEU A 77 0.67 1.89 -5.17
CA LEU A 77 -0.36 2.78 -5.69
C LEU A 77 0.25 4.17 -5.84
N ASP A 78 0.59 4.54 -7.06
CA ASP A 78 1.24 5.81 -7.41
C ASP A 78 0.62 6.43 -8.65
N LEU A 79 0.56 7.76 -8.70
CA LEU A 79 -0.01 8.52 -9.83
C LEU A 79 0.78 8.33 -11.13
N GLY A 80 2.07 8.02 -11.05
CA GLY A 80 2.92 7.69 -12.20
C GLY A 80 2.80 6.23 -12.67
N GLY A 81 1.95 5.42 -12.03
CA GLY A 81 1.75 4.02 -12.37
C GLY A 81 0.88 3.80 -13.62
N SER A 82 0.75 2.54 -14.03
CA SER A 82 -0.18 2.16 -15.10
C SER A 82 -1.61 2.04 -14.56
N ALA A 83 -2.55 2.79 -15.13
CA ALA A 83 -3.97 2.57 -14.88
C ALA A 83 -4.37 1.20 -15.46
N LYS A 84 -4.97 0.34 -14.62
CA LYS A 84 -5.54 -0.94 -15.02
C LYS A 84 -7.06 -0.88 -14.94
N THR A 85 -7.74 -1.51 -15.87
CA THR A 85 -9.17 -1.83 -15.68
C THR A 85 -9.33 -2.91 -14.61
N SER A 86 -10.58 -3.12 -14.16
CA SER A 86 -10.91 -4.17 -13.20
C SER A 86 -10.52 -5.57 -13.70
N GLU A 87 -10.76 -5.82 -14.99
CA GLU A 87 -10.44 -7.08 -15.66
C GLU A 87 -8.93 -7.28 -15.76
N GLU A 88 -8.18 -6.25 -16.14
CA GLU A 88 -6.71 -6.31 -16.21
C GLU A 88 -6.07 -6.54 -14.84
N MET A 89 -6.65 -5.95 -13.78
CA MET A 89 -6.21 -6.21 -12.41
C MET A 89 -6.51 -7.65 -11.98
N ALA A 90 -7.69 -8.18 -12.32
CA ALA A 90 -8.04 -9.57 -12.02
C ALA A 90 -7.11 -10.55 -12.74
N GLU A 91 -6.85 -10.34 -14.04
CA GLU A 91 -5.91 -11.16 -14.83
C GLU A 91 -4.48 -11.13 -14.26
N MET A 92 -4.03 -9.96 -13.79
CA MET A 92 -2.73 -9.84 -13.12
C MET A 92 -2.68 -10.71 -11.86
N LEU A 93 -3.73 -10.67 -11.02
CA LEU A 93 -3.80 -11.49 -9.81
C LEU A 93 -3.82 -12.98 -10.13
N ASP A 94 -4.60 -13.41 -11.13
CA ASP A 94 -4.67 -14.80 -11.56
C ASP A 94 -3.31 -15.30 -12.06
N LYS A 95 -2.61 -14.49 -12.86
CA LYS A 95 -1.26 -14.82 -13.31
C LYS A 95 -0.29 -14.98 -12.13
N LEU A 96 -0.32 -14.07 -11.16
CA LEU A 96 0.51 -14.18 -9.96
C LEU A 96 0.20 -15.45 -9.16
N ALA A 97 -1.07 -15.85 -9.06
CA ALA A 97 -1.45 -17.11 -8.42
C ALA A 97 -0.87 -18.33 -9.16
N LEU A 98 -0.95 -18.35 -10.49
CA LEU A 98 -0.39 -19.43 -11.31
C LEU A 98 1.14 -19.54 -11.19
N GLU A 99 1.82 -18.40 -10.97
CA GLU A 99 3.27 -18.35 -10.68
C GLU A 99 3.62 -18.74 -9.24
N GLY A 100 2.64 -19.11 -8.40
CA GLY A 100 2.85 -19.43 -6.99
C GLY A 100 3.09 -18.21 -6.08
N ARG A 101 2.88 -16.99 -6.58
CA ARG A 101 3.01 -15.74 -5.82
C ARG A 101 1.70 -15.42 -5.08
N GLY A 102 1.46 -16.15 -4.00
CA GLY A 102 0.26 -15.97 -3.16
C GLY A 102 0.34 -14.82 -2.15
N GLU A 103 1.53 -14.26 -1.91
CA GLU A 103 1.81 -13.22 -0.91
C GLU A 103 1.96 -11.85 -1.59
N LEU A 104 0.92 -11.02 -1.46
CA LEU A 104 0.82 -9.71 -2.11
C LEU A 104 0.85 -8.59 -1.08
N ILE A 105 1.54 -7.49 -1.37
CA ILE A 105 1.53 -6.28 -0.55
C ILE A 105 1.16 -5.08 -1.42
N PHE A 106 -0.03 -4.52 -1.19
CA PHE A 106 -0.43 -3.23 -1.76
C PHE A 106 0.06 -2.12 -0.86
N VAL A 107 0.78 -1.15 -1.42
CA VAL A 107 1.38 -0.04 -0.68
C VAL A 107 0.69 1.27 -1.04
N ILE A 108 0.18 1.97 -0.03
CA ILE A 108 -0.46 3.29 -0.15
C ILE A 108 0.42 4.32 0.56
N GLY A 109 0.90 5.30 -0.20
CA GLY A 109 1.72 6.40 0.34
C GLY A 109 0.91 7.42 1.14
N GLY A 110 1.64 8.29 1.86
CA GLY A 110 1.06 9.44 2.54
C GLY A 110 0.70 10.56 1.55
N SER A 111 0.37 11.73 2.07
CA SER A 111 -0.04 12.91 1.27
C SER A 111 1.02 13.39 0.27
N LEU A 112 2.31 13.13 0.54
CA LEU A 112 3.42 13.46 -0.37
C LEU A 112 3.79 12.34 -1.35
N GLY A 113 3.04 11.24 -1.35
CA GLY A 113 3.32 10.04 -2.13
C GLY A 113 4.47 9.21 -1.55
N LEU A 114 5.02 8.30 -2.37
CA LEU A 114 6.04 7.35 -1.92
C LEU A 114 7.47 7.84 -2.14
N ALA A 115 8.38 7.45 -1.25
CA ALA A 115 9.81 7.64 -1.44
C ALA A 115 10.33 6.83 -2.63
N LYS A 116 11.37 7.36 -3.29
CA LYS A 116 12.01 6.69 -4.44
C LYS A 116 12.43 5.26 -4.13
N ALA A 117 12.98 5.00 -2.94
CA ALA A 117 13.40 3.67 -2.51
C ALA A 117 12.24 2.67 -2.40
N VAL A 118 11.02 3.13 -2.11
CA VAL A 118 9.82 2.26 -2.11
C VAL A 118 9.42 1.93 -3.54
N LEU A 119 9.45 2.93 -4.43
CA LEU A 119 9.12 2.75 -5.85
C LEU A 119 10.10 1.80 -6.54
N GLU A 120 11.41 1.92 -6.26
CA GLU A 120 12.45 1.04 -6.80
C GLU A 120 12.37 -0.41 -6.30
N ARG A 121 11.70 -0.64 -5.16
CA ARG A 121 11.47 -1.97 -4.60
C ARG A 121 10.27 -2.68 -5.24
N ALA A 122 9.31 -1.95 -5.80
CA ALA A 122 8.13 -2.50 -6.43
C ALA A 122 8.47 -3.11 -7.81
#